data_AF-A0A439D7E5-F1
#
_entry.id   AF-A0A439D7E5-F1
#
_cell.length_a   1.000
_cell.length_b   1.000
_cell.length_c   1.000
_cell.angle_alpha   90.00
_cell.angle_beta   90.00
_cell.angle_gamma   90.00
#
_symmetry.space_group_name_H-M   'P 1'
#
loop_
_entity.id
_entity.type
_entity.pdbx_description
1 polymer ?
#
loop_
_entity_poly.entity_id
_entity_poly.type
_entity_poly.pdbx_seq_one_letter_code
_entity_poly.pdbx_strand_id
1 'polypeptide(L)'
;MAPKKGGEGSKKAAGQARKAEAAAAKAAVEDAKKAAVEDAEWKKGAKDGSKKESEAAKKAELARKKAEREALLAEEEKNTPGRAAPKNSKTAAKKTNRGLDAALGSLGIDDNKRLPELGASNIDDAFDVLADVDSSGLKIDRHPERRAEAAYKAFKETRMTEMREEGLKLKLSQRIERIDREWKKHPDNPNSPNYNKPRLAYNATKEEIAEFTRAEKERTEARLAVR
;
A
#
# COMPACT_ATOMS: atom_id res chain seq x y z
N MET A 1 -33.74 58.47 -43.97
CA MET A 1 -32.65 57.54 -43.59
C MET A 1 -33.28 56.25 -43.09
N ALA A 2 -33.03 55.13 -43.77
CA ALA A 2 -33.63 53.83 -43.44
C ALA A 2 -32.89 53.15 -42.27
N PRO A 3 -33.59 52.53 -41.30
CA PRO A 3 -32.95 51.80 -40.22
C PRO A 3 -32.40 50.46 -40.74
N LYS A 4 -31.14 50.16 -40.42
CA LYS A 4 -30.42 48.95 -40.84
C LYS A 4 -31.11 47.67 -40.33
N LYS A 5 -31.77 46.97 -41.26
CA LYS A 5 -32.32 45.62 -41.13
C LYS A 5 -31.18 44.58 -41.13
N GLY A 6 -30.40 44.50 -40.04
CA GLY A 6 -29.24 43.59 -39.99
C GLY A 6 -28.93 42.94 -38.63
N GLY A 7 -29.48 43.44 -37.52
CA GLY A 7 -29.09 42.98 -36.17
C GLY A 7 -30.12 42.10 -35.45
N GLU A 8 -31.41 42.33 -35.64
CA GLU A 8 -32.46 41.71 -34.83
C GLU A 8 -32.80 40.27 -35.27
N GLY A 9 -32.70 39.96 -36.56
CA GLY A 9 -32.88 38.60 -37.08
C GLY A 9 -31.79 37.63 -36.60
N SER A 10 -30.55 38.12 -36.43
CA SER A 10 -29.40 37.31 -35.99
C SER A 10 -29.51 36.92 -34.51
N LYS A 11 -29.93 37.83 -33.62
CA LYS A 11 -30.15 37.51 -32.20
C LYS A 11 -31.32 36.55 -32.00
N LYS A 12 -32.40 36.68 -32.77
CA LYS A 12 -33.54 35.76 -32.72
C LYS A 12 -33.17 34.38 -33.28
N ALA A 13 -32.40 34.32 -34.36
CA ALA A 13 -31.86 33.07 -34.91
C ALA A 13 -30.93 32.36 -33.90
N ALA A 14 -30.03 33.09 -33.25
CA ALA A 14 -29.16 32.53 -32.21
C ALA A 14 -29.94 32.02 -30.99
N GLY A 15 -31.02 32.69 -30.59
CA GLY A 15 -31.90 32.25 -29.51
C GLY A 15 -32.66 30.97 -29.85
N GLN A 16 -33.14 30.83 -31.09
CA GLN A 16 -33.79 29.60 -31.55
C GLN A 16 -32.79 28.45 -31.72
N ALA A 17 -31.57 28.73 -32.19
CA ALA A 17 -30.50 27.75 -32.27
C ALA A 17 -30.14 27.18 -30.88
N ARG A 18 -29.99 28.03 -29.86
CA ARG A 18 -29.73 27.56 -28.49
C ARG A 18 -30.87 26.73 -27.91
N LYS A 19 -32.13 27.05 -28.25
CA LYS A 19 -33.29 26.23 -27.85
C LYS A 19 -33.30 24.88 -28.55
N ALA A 20 -32.95 24.84 -29.83
CA ALA A 20 -32.82 23.60 -30.61
C ALA A 20 -31.67 22.73 -30.09
N GLU A 21 -30.51 23.31 -29.77
CA GLU A 21 -29.38 22.60 -29.16
C GLU A 21 -29.72 22.05 -27.77
N ALA A 22 -30.42 22.83 -26.93
CA ALA A 22 -30.87 22.34 -25.63
C ALA A 22 -31.91 21.21 -25.74
N ALA A 23 -32.79 21.26 -26.74
CA ALA A 23 -33.73 20.18 -27.02
C ALA A 23 -33.02 18.92 -27.54
N ALA A 24 -32.06 19.09 -28.45
CA ALA A 24 -31.23 18.00 -28.98
C ALA A 24 -30.37 17.35 -27.88
N ALA A 25 -29.80 18.14 -26.98
CA ALA A 25 -29.04 17.62 -25.84
C ALA A 25 -29.92 16.80 -24.89
N LYS A 26 -31.15 17.23 -24.64
CA LYS A 26 -32.12 16.45 -23.83
C LYS A 26 -32.55 15.17 -24.55
N ALA A 27 -32.79 15.22 -25.86
CA ALA A 27 -33.08 14.04 -26.65
C ALA A 27 -31.92 13.04 -26.62
N ALA A 28 -30.67 13.50 -26.81
CA ALA A 28 -29.48 12.66 -26.75
C ALA A 28 -29.28 12.00 -25.37
N VAL A 29 -29.61 12.69 -24.28
CA VAL A 29 -29.58 12.11 -22.93
C VAL A 29 -30.64 11.03 -22.75
N GLU A 30 -31.86 11.24 -23.24
CA GLU A 30 -32.92 10.24 -23.17
C GLU A 30 -32.64 9.03 -24.07
N ASP A 31 -32.08 9.25 -25.26
CA ASP A 31 -31.68 8.18 -26.17
C ASP A 31 -30.49 7.39 -25.61
N ALA A 32 -29.52 8.06 -24.95
CA ALA A 32 -28.45 7.38 -24.24
C ALA A 32 -28.96 6.52 -23.07
N LYS A 33 -29.97 7.00 -22.34
CA LYS A 33 -30.62 6.21 -21.28
C LYS A 33 -31.34 4.99 -21.84
N LYS A 34 -32.10 5.15 -22.92
CA LYS A 34 -32.79 4.03 -23.59
C LYS A 34 -31.80 3.01 -24.12
N ALA A 35 -30.74 3.45 -24.79
CA ALA A 35 -29.68 2.58 -25.28
C ALA A 35 -28.98 1.81 -24.14
N ALA A 36 -28.75 2.45 -22.98
CA ALA A 36 -28.17 1.77 -21.82
C ALA A 36 -29.11 0.72 -21.21
N VAL A 37 -30.42 0.99 -21.19
CA VAL A 37 -31.43 0.03 -20.71
C VAL A 37 -31.56 -1.15 -21.69
N GLU A 38 -31.62 -0.88 -22.99
CA GLU A 38 -31.65 -1.92 -24.02
C GLU A 38 -30.37 -2.77 -23.97
N ASP A 39 -29.18 -2.17 -23.85
CA ASP A 39 -27.92 -2.92 -23.73
C ASP A 39 -27.89 -3.81 -22.48
N ALA A 40 -28.45 -3.33 -21.36
CA ALA A 40 -28.60 -4.14 -20.15
C ALA A 40 -29.59 -5.31 -20.34
N GLU A 41 -30.66 -5.11 -21.09
CA GLU A 41 -31.64 -6.14 -21.42
C GLU A 41 -31.07 -7.19 -22.38
N TRP A 42 -30.34 -6.76 -23.42
CA TRP A 42 -29.62 -7.64 -24.34
C TRP A 42 -28.52 -8.45 -23.64
N LYS A 43 -27.86 -7.88 -22.62
CA LYS A 43 -26.86 -8.59 -21.80
C LYS A 43 -27.45 -9.69 -20.93
N LYS A 44 -28.74 -9.61 -20.55
CA LYS A 44 -29.40 -10.62 -19.71
C LYS A 44 -29.57 -11.98 -20.41
N GLY A 45 -29.59 -11.99 -21.76
CA GLY A 45 -29.65 -13.21 -22.58
C GLY A 45 -28.29 -13.75 -23.02
N ALA A 46 -27.20 -12.99 -22.85
CA ALA A 46 -25.86 -13.39 -23.23
C ALA A 46 -25.26 -14.33 -22.18
N LYS A 47 -24.61 -15.41 -22.63
CA LYS A 47 -23.89 -16.34 -21.76
C LYS A 47 -22.78 -15.59 -21.03
N ASP A 48 -22.78 -15.65 -19.70
CA ASP A 48 -21.89 -14.88 -18.83
C ASP A 48 -20.40 -15.22 -19.10
N GLY A 49 -19.75 -14.37 -19.89
CA GLY A 49 -18.32 -14.42 -20.22
C GLY A 49 -17.44 -13.69 -19.22
N SER A 50 -18.02 -13.09 -18.16
CA SER A 50 -17.34 -12.22 -17.19
C SER A 50 -16.15 -12.92 -16.52
N LYS A 51 -16.24 -14.24 -16.28
CA LYS A 51 -15.12 -15.02 -15.74
C LYS A 51 -13.97 -15.14 -16.74
N LYS A 52 -14.27 -15.33 -18.03
CA LYS A 52 -13.25 -15.47 -19.09
C LYS A 52 -12.62 -14.12 -19.45
N GLU A 53 -13.40 -13.04 -19.44
CA GLU A 53 -12.91 -11.68 -19.67
C GLU A 53 -12.09 -11.14 -18.50
N SER A 54 -12.49 -11.41 -17.25
CA SER A 54 -11.71 -11.02 -16.09
C SER A 54 -10.38 -11.79 -15.97
N GLU A 55 -10.34 -13.07 -16.35
CA GLU A 55 -9.10 -13.83 -16.44
C GLU A 55 -8.20 -13.37 -17.60
N ALA A 56 -8.78 -13.01 -18.74
CA ALA A 56 -8.05 -12.44 -19.87
C ALA A 56 -7.48 -11.04 -19.54
N ALA A 57 -8.26 -10.19 -18.86
CA ALA A 57 -7.83 -8.87 -18.40
C ALA A 57 -6.68 -8.97 -17.38
N LYS A 58 -6.80 -9.89 -16.39
CA LYS A 58 -5.72 -10.14 -15.43
C LYS A 58 -4.44 -10.64 -16.10
N LYS A 59 -4.55 -11.53 -17.10
CA LYS A 59 -3.37 -12.00 -17.86
C LYS A 59 -2.75 -10.89 -18.71
N ALA A 60 -3.56 -10.04 -19.34
CA ALA A 60 -3.09 -8.90 -20.11
C ALA A 60 -2.38 -7.85 -19.23
N GLU A 61 -2.91 -7.55 -18.04
CA GLU A 61 -2.28 -6.63 -17.10
C GLU A 61 -0.97 -7.19 -16.52
N LEU A 62 -0.91 -8.48 -16.19
CA LEU A 62 0.32 -9.12 -15.74
C LEU A 62 1.38 -9.14 -16.84
N ALA A 63 0.98 -9.35 -18.10
CA ALA A 63 1.88 -9.27 -19.24
C ALA A 63 2.41 -7.84 -19.46
N ARG A 64 1.57 -6.80 -19.34
CA ARG A 64 2.02 -5.40 -19.40
C ARG A 64 2.97 -5.05 -18.26
N LYS A 65 2.62 -5.41 -17.02
CA LYS A 65 3.50 -5.17 -15.85
C LYS A 65 4.82 -5.91 -15.97
N LYS A 66 4.83 -7.12 -16.53
CA LYS A 66 6.06 -7.88 -16.78
C LYS A 66 6.91 -7.21 -17.86
N ALA A 67 6.30 -6.78 -18.96
CA ALA A 67 7.00 -6.08 -20.05
C ALA A 67 7.56 -4.72 -19.59
N GLU A 68 6.83 -3.96 -18.78
CA GLU A 68 7.31 -2.71 -18.19
C GLU A 68 8.47 -2.94 -17.22
N ARG A 69 8.42 -4.01 -16.41
CA ARG A 69 9.53 -4.39 -15.52
C ARG A 69 10.78 -4.84 -16.29
N GLU A 70 10.61 -5.61 -17.36
CA GLU A 70 11.72 -6.03 -18.23
C GLU A 70 12.32 -4.84 -18.99
N ALA A 71 11.49 -3.89 -19.44
CA ALA A 71 11.97 -2.67 -20.08
C ALA A 71 12.78 -1.80 -19.11
N LEU A 72 12.31 -1.63 -17.87
CA LEU A 72 13.05 -0.93 -16.81
C LEU A 72 14.37 -1.62 -16.48
N LEU A 73 14.38 -2.96 -16.36
CA LEU A 73 15.60 -3.73 -16.09
C LEU A 73 16.59 -3.59 -17.25
N ALA A 74 16.13 -3.64 -18.51
CA ALA A 74 16.98 -3.43 -19.68
C ALA A 74 17.51 -1.99 -19.77
N GLU A 75 16.75 -1.00 -19.30
CA GLU A 75 17.21 0.39 -19.23
C GLU A 75 18.20 0.62 -18.08
N GLU A 76 18.04 -0.08 -16.96
CA GLU A 76 19.02 -0.15 -15.86
C GLU A 76 20.32 -0.86 -16.30
N GLU A 77 20.23 -1.94 -17.10
CA GLU A 77 21.40 -2.63 -17.67
C GLU A 77 22.13 -1.77 -18.71
N LYS A 78 21.41 -0.94 -19.48
CA LYS A 78 22.02 0.01 -20.43
C LYS A 78 22.65 1.23 -19.75
N ASN A 79 22.06 1.72 -18.66
CA ASN A 79 22.59 2.85 -17.88
C ASN A 79 23.66 2.45 -16.86
N THR A 80 24.03 1.17 -16.77
CA THR A 80 25.19 0.69 -15.99
C THR A 80 26.33 0.17 -16.90
N PRO A 81 26.99 1.03 -17.70
CA PRO A 81 28.17 0.64 -18.47
C PRO A 81 29.40 0.54 -17.54
N GLY A 82 29.43 -0.50 -16.72
CA GLY A 82 30.54 -0.76 -15.78
C GLY A 82 30.81 -2.24 -15.52
N ARG A 83 29.95 -3.16 -15.98
CA ARG A 83 30.11 -4.60 -15.77
C ARG A 83 30.06 -5.42 -17.06
N ALA A 84 30.57 -4.84 -18.16
CA ALA A 84 30.74 -5.53 -19.44
C ALA A 84 32.20 -5.53 -19.91
N ALA A 85 33.15 -5.78 -18.98
CA ALA A 85 34.53 -6.08 -19.32
C ALA A 85 34.87 -7.50 -18.81
N PRO A 86 35.21 -8.47 -19.69
CA PRO A 86 35.66 -9.78 -19.26
C PRO A 86 37.09 -9.65 -18.74
N LYS A 87 37.26 -9.47 -17.42
CA LYS A 87 38.58 -9.53 -16.79
C LYS A 87 38.86 -10.97 -16.33
N ASN A 88 39.85 -11.55 -17.00
CA ASN A 88 40.74 -12.64 -16.60
C ASN A 88 40.18 -13.83 -15.80
N SER A 89 40.39 -14.99 -16.41
CA SER A 89 40.45 -16.32 -15.83
C SER A 89 41.07 -16.37 -14.42
N LYS A 90 40.20 -16.40 -13.42
CA LYS A 90 40.43 -17.23 -12.23
C LYS A 90 39.15 -18.04 -12.05
N THR A 91 39.30 -19.35 -12.19
CA THR A 91 38.28 -20.37 -11.94
C THR A 91 37.53 -20.08 -10.65
N ALA A 92 36.38 -19.43 -10.76
CA ALA A 92 35.41 -19.35 -9.69
C ALA A 92 34.80 -20.75 -9.57
N ALA A 93 35.30 -21.53 -8.61
CA ALA A 93 34.61 -22.73 -8.16
C ALA A 93 33.14 -22.35 -7.93
N LYS A 94 32.22 -23.07 -8.59
CA LYS A 94 30.79 -22.93 -8.36
C LYS A 94 30.57 -23.14 -6.85
N LYS A 95 30.39 -22.05 -6.10
CA LYS A 95 29.89 -22.14 -4.74
C LYS A 95 28.44 -22.60 -4.84
N THR A 96 28.26 -23.90 -4.68
CA THR A 96 26.97 -24.56 -4.42
C THR A 96 26.38 -24.15 -3.06
N ASN A 97 27.04 -23.30 -2.28
CA ASN A 97 26.55 -22.69 -1.02
C ASN A 97 25.47 -21.60 -1.22
N ARG A 98 24.56 -21.80 -2.17
CA ARG A 98 23.23 -21.15 -2.19
C ARG A 98 22.12 -22.20 -2.08
N GLY A 99 22.45 -23.40 -1.60
CA GLY A 99 21.48 -24.39 -1.16
C GLY A 99 21.00 -24.09 0.26
N LEU A 100 19.91 -24.77 0.65
CA LEU A 100 19.30 -24.77 1.98
C LEU A 100 20.33 -24.73 3.12
N ASP A 101 21.46 -25.42 2.94
CA ASP A 101 22.59 -25.53 3.87
C ASP A 101 23.27 -24.19 4.23
N ALA A 102 23.37 -23.25 3.28
CA ALA A 102 23.93 -21.92 3.55
C ALA A 102 22.93 -21.00 4.25
N ALA A 103 21.63 -21.21 4.01
CA ALA A 103 20.58 -20.55 4.79
C ALA A 103 20.53 -21.13 6.20
N LEU A 104 20.65 -22.45 6.34
CA LEU A 104 20.68 -23.19 7.60
C LEU A 104 21.89 -22.81 8.47
N GLY A 105 23.08 -22.69 7.87
CA GLY A 105 24.28 -22.18 8.52
C GLY A 105 24.19 -20.69 8.90
N SER A 106 23.47 -19.87 8.12
CA SER A 106 23.17 -18.47 8.50
C SER A 106 22.20 -18.37 9.68
N LEU A 107 21.35 -19.38 9.87
CA LEU A 107 20.45 -19.53 11.02
C LEU A 107 21.15 -20.17 12.24
N GLY A 108 22.45 -20.46 12.14
CA GLY A 108 23.22 -21.08 13.23
C GLY A 108 22.81 -22.52 13.54
N ILE A 109 22.06 -23.16 12.65
CA ILE A 109 21.67 -24.58 12.73
C ILE A 109 22.84 -25.39 12.18
N ASP A 110 23.97 -25.37 12.88
CA ASP A 110 25.00 -26.42 12.75
C ASP A 110 24.57 -27.56 13.67
N ASP A 111 24.61 -28.81 13.18
CA ASP A 111 24.06 -30.03 13.82
C ASP A 111 24.51 -30.32 15.27
N ASN A 112 25.42 -29.52 15.85
CA ASN A 112 25.98 -29.70 17.19
C ASN A 112 25.89 -28.47 18.12
N LYS A 113 25.20 -27.40 17.74
CA LYS A 113 24.87 -26.31 18.68
C LYS A 113 23.40 -26.39 19.04
N ARG A 114 23.10 -26.62 20.33
CA ARG A 114 21.75 -26.34 20.85
C ARG A 114 21.49 -24.86 20.65
N LEU A 115 20.64 -24.53 19.69
CA LEU A 115 20.09 -23.19 19.59
C LEU A 115 19.36 -22.85 20.90
N PRO A 116 19.39 -21.58 21.34
CA PRO A 116 18.55 -21.17 22.45
C PRO A 116 17.10 -21.54 22.12
N GLU A 117 16.49 -22.35 22.98
CA GLU A 117 15.06 -22.67 22.89
C GLU A 117 14.28 -21.39 23.22
N LEU A 118 13.94 -20.63 22.18
CA LEU A 118 13.06 -19.47 22.31
C LEU A 118 11.62 -19.97 22.41
N GLY A 119 11.01 -19.78 23.58
CA GLY A 119 9.69 -20.25 23.90
C GLY A 119 8.63 -19.25 23.47
N ALA A 120 8.08 -19.42 22.27
CA ALA A 120 6.92 -18.66 21.84
C ALA A 120 5.63 -19.28 22.42
N SER A 121 5.30 -18.92 23.66
CA SER A 121 4.08 -19.40 24.32
C SER A 121 2.80 -18.72 23.81
N ASN A 122 2.91 -17.47 23.35
CA ASN A 122 1.79 -16.67 22.83
C ASN A 122 1.97 -16.32 21.35
N ILE A 123 0.87 -15.89 20.70
CA ILE A 123 0.88 -15.45 19.29
C ILE A 123 1.84 -14.27 19.09
N ASP A 124 1.82 -13.29 20.00
CA ASP A 124 2.73 -12.14 19.95
C ASP A 124 4.21 -12.55 20.11
N ASP A 125 4.48 -13.57 20.93
CA ASP A 125 5.83 -14.12 21.12
C ASP A 125 6.33 -14.82 19.85
N ALA A 126 5.43 -15.51 19.12
CA ALA A 126 5.75 -16.14 17.85
C ALA A 126 6.04 -15.09 16.75
N PHE A 127 5.35 -13.95 16.78
CA PHE A 127 5.65 -12.82 15.89
C PHE A 127 7.01 -12.19 16.20
N ASP A 128 7.37 -12.03 17.47
CA ASP A 128 8.67 -11.49 17.86
C ASP A 128 9.83 -12.42 17.43
N VAL A 129 9.69 -13.74 17.61
CA VAL A 129 10.67 -14.72 17.12
C VAL A 129 10.79 -14.66 15.59
N LEU A 130 9.66 -14.54 14.87
CA LEU A 130 9.67 -14.44 13.41
C LEU A 130 10.29 -13.13 12.91
N ALA A 131 10.00 -12.02 13.60
CA ALA A 131 10.56 -10.71 13.28
C ALA A 131 12.08 -10.66 13.50
N ASP A 132 12.62 -11.45 14.43
CA ASP A 132 14.07 -11.56 14.60
C ASP A 132 14.74 -12.37 13.47
N VAL A 133 14.07 -13.42 12.97
CA VAL A 133 14.51 -14.23 11.82
C VAL A 133 14.48 -13.44 10.52
N ASP A 134 13.49 -12.56 10.34
CA ASP A 134 13.42 -11.66 9.20
C ASP A 134 14.43 -10.51 9.37
N SER A 135 15.68 -10.79 8.98
CA SER A 135 16.81 -9.84 8.92
C SER A 135 16.59 -8.62 8.01
N SER A 136 15.38 -8.42 7.47
CA SER A 136 14.95 -7.17 6.84
C SER A 136 14.85 -6.06 7.89
N GLY A 137 16.04 -5.61 8.33
CA GLY A 137 16.26 -4.83 9.53
C GLY A 137 15.18 -3.82 9.83
N LEU A 138 14.65 -3.92 11.05
CA LEU A 138 13.75 -2.97 11.69
C LEU A 138 14.12 -1.56 11.24
N LYS A 139 13.42 -1.05 10.22
CA LYS A 139 13.63 0.31 9.74
C LYS A 139 13.04 1.18 10.83
N ILE A 140 13.87 1.54 11.80
CA ILE A 140 13.48 2.42 12.89
C ILE A 140 13.22 3.78 12.26
N ASP A 141 11.95 4.07 11.99
CA ASP A 141 11.51 5.38 11.53
C ASP A 141 11.77 6.37 12.65
N ARG A 142 12.74 7.26 12.46
CA ARG A 142 13.17 8.25 13.44
C ARG A 142 12.14 9.38 13.61
N HIS A 143 11.12 9.45 12.75
CA HIS A 143 10.13 10.51 12.76
C HIS A 143 8.85 10.11 13.51
N PRO A 144 8.67 10.55 14.77
CA PRO A 144 7.44 10.32 15.50
C PRO A 144 6.21 10.92 14.79
N GLU A 145 6.38 12.03 14.08
CA GLU A 145 5.30 12.69 13.33
C GLU A 145 4.77 11.83 12.17
N ARG A 146 5.67 11.23 11.37
CA ARG A 146 5.27 10.36 10.24
C ARG A 146 4.61 9.08 10.72
N ARG A 147 5.14 8.51 11.81
CA ARG A 147 4.54 7.36 12.47
C ARG A 147 3.17 7.68 13.05
N ALA A 148 3.01 8.86 13.65
CA ALA A 148 1.75 9.30 14.25
C ALA A 148 0.67 9.47 13.18
N GLU A 149 0.98 10.04 12.01
CA GLU A 149 0.00 10.21 10.94
C GLU A 149 -0.45 8.86 10.35
N ALA A 150 0.50 7.96 10.06
CA ALA A 150 0.18 6.64 9.53
C ALA A 150 -0.65 5.81 10.53
N ALA A 151 -0.26 5.82 11.81
CA ALA A 151 -0.96 5.09 12.85
C ALA A 151 -2.34 5.72 13.15
N TYR A 152 -2.45 7.06 13.15
CA TYR A 152 -3.73 7.76 13.29
C TYR A 152 -4.68 7.41 12.14
N LYS A 153 -4.19 7.33 10.90
CA LYS A 153 -5.02 6.95 9.75
C LYS A 153 -5.55 5.53 9.91
N ALA A 154 -4.69 4.57 10.27
CA ALA A 154 -5.11 3.18 10.49
C ALA A 154 -6.14 3.08 11.63
N PHE A 155 -5.88 3.73 12.77
CA PHE A 155 -6.81 3.77 13.90
C PHE A 155 -8.14 4.45 13.57
N LYS A 156 -8.09 5.55 12.81
CA LYS A 156 -9.29 6.25 12.36
C LYS A 156 -10.14 5.38 11.45
N GLU A 157 -9.54 4.62 10.54
CA GLU A 157 -10.26 3.73 9.64
C GLU A 157 -10.96 2.60 10.40
N THR A 158 -10.26 1.90 11.30
CA THR A 158 -10.85 0.83 12.14
C THR A 158 -11.92 1.36 13.09
N ARG A 159 -11.66 2.49 13.75
CA ARG A 159 -12.64 3.05 14.69
C ARG A 159 -13.87 3.63 13.99
N MET A 160 -13.69 4.16 12.78
CA MET A 160 -14.82 4.60 11.96
C MET A 160 -15.68 3.44 11.46
N THR A 161 -15.13 2.24 11.24
CA THR A 161 -15.92 1.05 10.89
C THR A 161 -16.67 0.53 12.11
N GLU A 162 -16.03 0.42 13.27
CA GLU A 162 -16.68 0.02 14.51
C GLU A 162 -17.84 0.97 14.88
N MET A 163 -17.63 2.29 14.80
CA MET A 163 -18.70 3.27 15.08
C MET A 163 -19.87 3.21 14.08
N ARG A 164 -19.67 2.67 12.87
CA ARG A 164 -20.77 2.41 11.93
C ARG A 164 -21.54 1.15 12.31
N GLU A 165 -20.84 0.11 12.76
CA GLU A 165 -21.43 -1.15 13.23
C GLU A 165 -22.18 -0.99 14.55
N GLU A 166 -21.64 -0.19 15.48
CA GLU A 166 -22.30 0.19 16.74
C GLU A 166 -23.60 1.02 16.51
N GLY A 167 -23.89 1.41 15.27
CA GLY A 167 -25.14 2.12 14.91
C GLY A 167 -25.24 3.53 15.50
N LEU A 168 -24.11 4.11 15.92
CA LEU A 168 -24.04 5.45 16.50
C LEU A 168 -24.47 6.49 15.46
N LYS A 169 -25.68 7.04 15.62
CA LYS A 169 -26.24 8.14 14.78
C LYS A 169 -25.56 9.50 15.05
N LEU A 170 -24.26 9.50 15.33
CA LEU A 170 -23.48 10.73 15.51
C LEU A 170 -23.06 11.28 14.14
N LYS A 171 -23.03 12.62 14.05
CA LYS A 171 -22.49 13.31 12.88
C LYS A 171 -21.03 12.93 12.68
N LEU A 172 -20.56 12.92 11.43
CA LEU A 172 -19.18 12.56 11.10
C LEU A 172 -18.15 13.38 11.89
N SER A 173 -18.40 14.69 12.09
CA SER A 173 -17.53 15.56 12.88
C SER A 173 -17.41 15.10 14.34
N GLN A 174 -18.54 14.76 14.98
CA GLN A 174 -18.57 14.29 16.36
C GLN A 174 -17.88 12.92 16.53
N ARG A 175 -18.00 12.04 15.52
CA ARG A 175 -17.26 10.78 15.49
C ARG A 175 -15.76 11.00 15.41
N ILE A 176 -15.31 11.88 14.51
CA ILE A 176 -13.89 12.23 14.39
C ILE A 176 -13.37 12.85 15.69
N GLU A 177 -14.10 13.78 16.31
CA GLU A 177 -13.71 14.38 17.60
C GLU A 177 -13.58 13.34 18.73
N ARG A 178 -14.44 12.33 18.76
CA ARG A 178 -14.37 11.24 19.73
C ARG A 178 -13.15 10.35 19.48
N ILE A 179 -12.91 10.00 18.21
CA ILE A 179 -11.73 9.25 17.77
C ILE A 179 -10.45 10.01 18.13
N ASP A 180 -10.40 11.33 17.89
CA ASP A 180 -9.23 12.15 18.21
C ASP A 180 -8.95 12.21 19.72
N ARG A 181 -10.01 12.23 20.53
CA ARG A 181 -9.88 12.20 21.99
C ARG A 181 -9.33 10.87 22.48
N GLU A 182 -9.79 9.77 21.89
CA GLU A 182 -9.30 8.42 22.18
C GLU A 182 -7.84 8.26 21.72
N TRP A 183 -7.54 8.75 20.52
CA TRP A 183 -6.20 8.71 19.92
C TRP A 183 -5.13 9.40 20.78
N LYS A 184 -5.45 10.52 21.44
CA LYS A 184 -4.50 11.22 22.35
C LYS A 184 -4.00 10.33 23.49
N LYS A 185 -4.78 9.32 23.91
CA LYS A 185 -4.42 8.39 25.00
C LYS A 185 -4.04 6.99 24.51
N HIS A 186 -4.10 6.78 23.19
CA HIS A 186 -3.95 5.46 22.60
C HIS A 186 -2.48 4.98 22.66
N PRO A 187 -2.23 3.70 22.95
CA PRO A 187 -0.87 3.16 23.06
C PRO A 187 -0.07 3.15 21.76
N ASP A 188 -0.74 3.25 20.61
CA ASP A 188 -0.06 3.36 19.31
C ASP A 188 0.29 4.79 18.90
N ASN A 189 -0.16 5.79 19.65
CA ASN A 189 0.15 7.18 19.34
C ASN A 189 1.55 7.54 19.89
N PRO A 190 2.54 7.86 19.02
CA PRO A 190 3.91 8.19 19.43
C PRO A 190 4.02 9.38 20.38
N ASN A 191 2.98 10.24 20.42
CA ASN A 191 2.92 11.44 21.25
C ASN A 191 2.14 11.22 22.56
N SER A 192 1.52 10.05 22.75
CA SER A 192 0.79 9.73 23.98
C SER A 192 1.76 9.34 25.10
N PRO A 193 1.43 9.63 26.38
CA PRO A 193 2.18 9.08 27.51
C PRO A 193 2.15 7.54 27.57
N ASN A 194 1.15 6.91 26.94
CA ASN A 194 0.94 5.46 26.99
C ASN A 194 1.60 4.71 25.81
N TYR A 195 2.56 5.32 25.11
CA TYR A 195 3.12 4.73 23.90
C TYR A 195 3.89 3.43 24.19
N ASN A 196 3.45 2.32 23.59
CA ASN A 196 3.99 0.99 23.89
C ASN A 196 5.33 0.67 23.22
N LYS A 197 5.71 1.41 22.17
CA LYS A 197 6.90 1.08 21.38
C LYS A 197 8.13 1.87 21.82
N PRO A 198 9.33 1.33 21.60
CA PRO A 198 10.57 2.03 21.88
C PRO A 198 10.66 3.44 21.24
N ARG A 199 11.20 4.39 22.00
CA ARG A 199 11.49 5.76 21.54
C ARG A 199 12.99 5.92 21.32
N LEU A 200 13.35 6.45 20.17
CA LEU A 200 14.72 6.79 19.83
C LEU A 200 14.79 8.29 19.50
N ALA A 201 15.84 8.96 19.96
CA ALA A 201 16.06 10.38 19.66
C ALA A 201 16.24 10.61 18.15
N TYR A 202 15.72 11.72 17.65
CA TYR A 202 15.80 12.04 16.22
C TYR A 202 17.25 12.21 15.73
N ASN A 203 18.10 12.81 16.58
CA ASN A 203 19.51 13.06 16.33
C ASN A 203 20.42 11.90 16.74
N ALA A 204 19.88 10.70 16.99
CA ALA A 204 20.68 9.56 17.40
C ALA A 204 21.71 9.19 16.32
N THR A 205 22.94 8.90 16.76
CA THR A 205 24.01 8.45 15.87
C THR A 205 23.74 7.03 15.38
N LYS A 206 24.45 6.61 14.32
CA LYS A 206 24.30 5.23 13.80
C LYS A 206 24.68 4.18 14.84
N GLU A 207 25.65 4.49 15.70
CA GLU A 207 26.11 3.62 16.79
C GLU A 207 25.04 3.51 17.87
N GLU A 208 24.48 4.63 18.32
CA GLU A 208 23.36 4.66 19.28
C GLU A 208 22.13 3.90 18.76
N ILE A 209 21.85 3.96 17.45
CA ILE A 209 20.77 3.18 16.83
C ILE A 209 21.07 1.68 16.92
N ALA A 210 22.31 1.27 16.64
CA ALA A 210 22.71 -0.13 16.66
C ALA A 210 22.75 -0.68 18.09
N GLU A 211 23.17 0.13 19.06
CA GLU A 211 23.11 -0.22 20.48
C GLU A 211 21.66 -0.34 20.95
N PHE A 212 20.78 0.58 20.52
CA PHE A 212 19.38 0.55 20.86
C PHE A 212 18.65 -0.67 20.26
N THR A 213 18.90 -0.99 18.98
CA THR A 213 18.34 -2.21 18.38
C THR A 213 18.84 -3.45 19.08
N ARG A 214 20.12 -3.50 19.44
CA ARG A 214 20.71 -4.61 20.16
C ARG A 214 20.12 -4.75 21.56
N ALA A 215 19.99 -3.66 22.31
CA ALA A 215 19.39 -3.67 23.65
C ALA A 215 17.92 -4.11 23.62
N GLU A 216 17.14 -3.67 22.62
CA GLU A 216 15.76 -4.11 22.44
C GLU A 216 15.69 -5.60 22.04
N LYS A 217 16.59 -6.06 21.16
CA LYS A 217 16.73 -7.49 20.83
C LYS A 217 17.04 -8.33 22.07
N GLU A 218 18.03 -7.92 22.86
CA GLU A 218 18.39 -8.61 24.11
C GLU A 218 17.21 -8.60 25.10
N ARG A 219 16.41 -7.53 25.15
CA ARG A 219 15.20 -7.47 25.98
C ARG A 219 14.10 -8.42 25.48
N THR A 220 13.88 -8.52 24.17
CA THR A 220 12.93 -9.48 23.59
C THR A 220 13.41 -10.91 23.75
N GLU A 221 14.69 -11.18 23.53
CA GLU A 221 15.31 -12.48 23.74
C GLU A 221 15.23 -12.90 25.21
N ALA A 222 15.50 -12.00 26.16
CA ALA A 222 15.36 -12.29 27.60
C ALA A 222 13.90 -12.59 28.01
N ARG A 223 12.92 -12.00 27.31
CA ARG A 223 11.49 -12.28 27.52
C ARG A 223 11.08 -13.64 26.97
N LEU A 224 11.69 -14.05 25.85
CA LEU A 224 11.41 -15.29 25.10
C LEU A 224 12.29 -16.46 25.53
N ALA A 225 13.38 -16.21 26.23
CA ALA A 225 14.27 -17.23 26.76
C ALA A 225 13.50 -18.11 27.75
N VAL A 226 13.35 -19.39 27.38
CA VAL A 226 12.80 -20.39 28.29
C VAL A 226 13.77 -20.56 29.44
N ARG A 227 13.26 -20.46 30.67
CA ARG A 227 14.03 -20.68 31.89
C ARG A 227 14.15 -22.18 32.21
#